data_AF-A0A8T5RH61-F1
#
_entry.id   AF-A0A8T5RH61-F1
#
_cell.length_a   1.000
_cell.length_b   1.000
_cell.length_c   1.000
_cell.angle_alpha   90.00
_cell.angle_beta   90.00
_cell.angle_gamma   90.00
#
_symmetry.space_group_name_H-M   'P 1'
#
loop_
_entity.id
_entity.type
_entity.pdbx_description
1 polymer ?
#
loop_
_entity_poly.entity_id
_entity_poly.type
_entity_poly.pdbx_seq_one_letter_code
_entity_poly.pdbx_strand_id
1 'polypeptide(L)' 'MRDFSKYALNLYQKSSTTPEQMEWCLKMIKKPNVDSERFGRVWNIVHSLKDAYEMNE' A
#
# COMPACT_ATOMS: atom_id res chain seq x y z
N MET A 1 -8.52 6.07 -1.30
CA MET A 1 -7.47 6.87 -2.00
C MET A 1 -6.09 6.29 -1.67
N ARG A 2 -5.40 5.65 -2.62
CA ARG A 2 -3.98 5.25 -2.50
C ARG A 2 -3.07 6.09 -3.38
N ASP A 3 -3.61 6.61 -4.49
CA ASP A 3 -2.84 7.25 -5.54
C ASP A 3 -2.21 8.57 -5.07
N PHE A 4 -2.94 9.37 -4.29
CA PHE A 4 -2.40 10.63 -3.76
C PHE A 4 -1.17 10.45 -2.87
N SER A 5 -1.15 9.45 -1.99
CA SER A 5 0.01 9.20 -1.14
C SER A 5 1.22 8.72 -1.95
N LYS A 6 1.01 7.97 -3.04
CA LYS A 6 2.08 7.57 -3.97
C LYS A 6 2.68 8.78 -4.68
N TYR A 7 1.85 9.65 -5.26
CA TYR A 7 2.33 10.85 -5.96
C TYR A 7 2.96 11.87 -5.01
N ALA A 8 2.40 12.06 -3.81
CA ALA A 8 2.97 12.93 -2.79
C ALA A 8 4.36 12.45 -2.34
N LEU A 9 4.55 11.14 -2.15
CA LEU A 9 5.86 10.58 -1.83
C LEU A 9 6.87 10.78 -2.98
N ASN A 10 6.46 10.51 -4.22
CA ASN A 10 7.32 10.72 -5.39
C ASN A 10 7.72 12.19 -5.57
N LEU A 11 6.80 13.13 -5.29
CA LEU A 11 7.08 14.56 -5.37
C LEU A 11 8.00 15.01 -4.22
N TYR A 12 7.77 14.53 -3.00
CA TYR A 12 8.58 14.84 -1.83
C TYR A 12 10.07 14.48 -2.02
N GLN A 13 10.35 13.41 -2.78
CA GLN A 13 11.72 12.94 -3.03
C GLN A 13 12.49 13.75 -4.10
N LYS A 14 11.84 14.67 -4.82
CA LYS A 14 12.52 15.47 -5.85
C LYS A 14 13.35 16.59 -5.21
N SER A 15 14.56 16.81 -5.73
CA SER A 15 15.46 17.88 -5.29
C SER A 15 14.94 19.29 -5.58
N SER A 16 13.97 19.42 -6.48
CA SER A 16 13.34 20.69 -6.86
C SER A 16 12.17 21.12 -5.97
N THR A 17 11.82 20.32 -4.95
CA THR A 17 10.65 20.57 -4.10
C THR A 17 10.97 21.60 -3.02
N THR A 18 10.15 22.63 -2.86
CA THR A 18 10.35 23.65 -1.81
C THR A 18 9.93 23.13 -0.43
N PRO A 19 10.42 23.73 0.67
CA PRO A 19 10.01 23.35 2.02
C PRO A 19 8.48 23.36 2.23
N GLU A 20 7.79 24.36 1.69
CA GLU A 20 6.32 24.46 1.79
C GLU A 20 5.65 23.31 1.03
N GLN A 21 6.13 22.98 -0.16
CA GLN A 21 5.62 21.86 -0.95
C GLN A 21 5.86 20.51 -0.25
N MET A 22 7.01 20.34 0.42
CA MET A 22 7.33 19.15 1.21
C MET A 22 6.35 18.98 2.38
N GLU A 23 6.01 20.06 3.08
CA GLU A 23 5.04 20.05 4.17
C GLU A 23 3.65 19.58 3.69
N TRP A 24 3.19 20.09 2.55
CA TRP A 24 1.93 19.65 1.94
C TRP A 24 1.96 18.19 1.52
N CYS A 25 3.07 17.70 0.94
CA CYS A 25 3.22 16.29 0.57
C CYS A 25 3.08 15.36 1.79
N LEU A 26 3.68 15.72 2.92
CA LEU A 26 3.56 14.93 4.16
C LEU A 26 2.13 14.88 4.68
N LYS A 27 1.34 15.96 4.54
CA LYS A 27 -0.09 15.98 4.93
C LYS A 27 -0.94 15.01 4.10
N MET A 28 -0.53 14.71 2.86
CA MET A 28 -1.22 13.78 1.94
C MET A 28 -0.86 12.30 2.16
N ILE A 29 0.24 12.02 2.87
CA ILE A 29 0.65 10.65 3.19
C ILE A 29 -0.08 10.22 4.46
N LYS A 30 -1.02 9.28 4.30
CA LYS A 30 -1.81 8.73 5.41
C LYS A 30 -1.54 7.24 5.55
N LYS A 31 -1.64 6.74 6.79
CA LYS A 31 -1.62 5.29 7.02
C LYS A 31 -2.80 4.65 6.27
N PRO A 32 -2.59 3.49 5.63
CA PRO A 32 -3.69 2.77 4.99
C PRO A 32 -4.75 2.43 6.03
N ASN A 33 -6.02 2.48 5.63
CA ASN A 33 -7.11 2.03 6.49
C ASN A 33 -6.98 0.52 6.71
N VAL A 34 -7.11 0.10 7.97
CA VAL A 34 -7.17 -1.33 8.31
C VAL A 34 -8.55 -1.83 7.91
N ASP A 35 -8.58 -2.85 7.06
CA ASP A 35 -9.82 -3.45 6.54
C ASP A 35 -9.77 -4.95 6.81
N SER A 36 -10.33 -5.34 7.95
CA SER A 36 -10.37 -6.73 8.43
C SER A 36 -11.20 -7.63 7.51
N GLU A 37 -12.23 -7.09 6.86
CA GLU A 37 -13.09 -7.85 5.96
C GLU A 37 -12.34 -8.21 4.67
N ARG A 38 -11.67 -7.23 4.05
CA ARG A 38 -10.76 -7.46 2.93
C ARG A 38 -9.65 -8.43 3.29
N PHE A 39 -9.06 -8.26 4.47
CA PHE A 39 -8.04 -9.18 4.97
C PHE A 39 -8.58 -10.61 5.03
N GLY A 40 -9.76 -10.81 5.64
CA GLY A 40 -10.43 -12.10 5.74
C GLY A 40 -10.71 -12.73 4.37
N ARG A 41 -11.19 -11.96 3.38
CA ARG A 41 -11.41 -12.46 2.01
C ARG A 41 -10.13 -13.01 1.39
N VAL A 42 -9.02 -12.27 1.48
CA VAL A 42 -7.73 -12.72 0.96
C VAL A 42 -7.23 -13.93 1.73
N TRP A 43 -7.34 -13.90 3.06
CA TRP A 43 -6.90 -15.00 3.92
C TRP A 43 -7.62 -16.31 3.62
N ASN A 44 -8.95 -16.28 3.43
CA ASN A 44 -9.72 -17.47 3.08
C ASN A 44 -9.26 -18.10 1.77
N ILE A 45 -8.96 -17.27 0.75
CA ILE A 45 -8.43 -17.76 -0.54
C ILE A 45 -7.06 -18.41 -0.33
N VAL A 46 -6.13 -17.72 0.32
CA VAL A 46 -4.78 -18.25 0.57
C VAL A 46 -4.82 -19.52 1.40
N HIS A 47 -5.65 -19.56 2.44
CA HIS A 47 -5.80 -20.72 3.30
C HIS A 47 -6.39 -21.92 2.58
N SER A 48 -7.32 -21.71 1.64
CA SER A 48 -7.89 -22.80 0.82
C SER A 48 -6.88 -23.48 -0.10
N LEU A 49 -5.76 -22.81 -0.42
CA LEU A 49 -4.67 -23.36 -1.24
C LEU A 49 -3.63 -24.12 -0.41
N LYS A 50 -3.83 -24.24 0.90
CA LYS A 50 -2.94 -25.01 1.77
C LYS A 50 -2.91 -26.47 1.30
N ASP A 51 -1.70 -27.01 1.17
CA ASP A 51 -1.45 -28.40 0.73
C ASP A 51 -1.94 -28.71 -0.70
N ALA A 52 -2.37 -27.69 -1.47
CA ALA A 52 -2.85 -27.88 -2.85
C ALA A 52 -1.71 -28.04 -3.87
N TYR A 53 -0.47 -27.76 -3.48
CA TYR A 53 0.70 -27.94 -4.33
C TYR A 53 1.38 -29.28 -4.01
N GLU A 54 1.39 -30.17 -4.99
CA GLU A 54 2.27 -31.35 -5.03
C GLU A 54 3.25 -31.17 -6.19
N MET A 55 4.54 -31.39 -5.91
CA MET A 55 5.58 -31.36 -6.93
C MET A 55 5.63 -32.73 -7.61
N ASN A 56 5.59 -32.77 -8.95
CA ASN A 56 5.70 -34.01 -9.70
C ASN A 56 7.06 -34.69 -9.43
N GLU A 57 7.05 -36.02 -9.27
CA GLU A 57 8.28 -36.84 -9.27
C GLU A 57 8.99 -36.83 -10.63
#